data_AF-A0A9X0A3M8-F1
#
_entry.id   AF-A0A9X0A3M8-F1
#
_cell.length_a   1.000
_cell.length_b   1.000
_cell.length_c   1.000
_cell.angle_alpha   90.00
_cell.angle_beta   90.00
_cell.angle_gamma   90.00
#
_symmetry.space_group_name_H-M   'P 1'
#
loop_
_entity.id
_entity.type
_entity.pdbx_description
1 polymer ?
#
loop_
_entity_poly.entity_id
_entity_poly.type
_entity_poly.pdbx_seq_one_letter_code
_entity_poly.pdbx_strand_id
1 'polypeptide(L)'
;MSKTGLLEDPPSIQRLDPLEDFKKLNNNDAIFQEYDPPSGDDSKMGWKRSRPTKWWMSLWKAMKCVFCIQILGGFAIGMNWTSLPGKIQAIIVTSESVEGFVVQMSSFFLIFSLFGWPLVKKLNLVSLNLLGVFIDMCYRLYLQIYGIYGKSWMTFPLNALFLIIVVMNSILVGREIANTQFVCAVLFAMGLVYGIIPLYGRLNETYRAVIATIVPLVAVIPKLIVRLAAQRIDFAHPGESHVLTSVLYSGAMIVFRVMQADLTSLNLFILLSFMHGSVDLLERLTIVMRDYLWYFIYKKLKRDTEAEAMLSADKFRTPRSMRLIADMSIQMILGESTALIAALGFTQIV
;
A
#
# COMPACT_ATOMS: atom_id res chain seq x y z
N MET A 1 55.81 16.74 -40.47
CA MET A 1 54.54 15.99 -40.58
C MET A 1 53.85 16.09 -39.22
N SER A 2 52.93 17.05 -39.09
CA SER A 2 52.27 17.45 -37.84
C SER A 2 51.11 16.51 -37.51
N LYS A 3 51.02 16.04 -36.26
CA LYS A 3 49.83 15.34 -35.73
C LYS A 3 49.11 16.30 -34.78
N THR A 4 48.18 17.07 -35.32
CA THR A 4 47.20 17.85 -34.56
C THR A 4 46.06 16.93 -34.13
N GLY A 5 45.81 16.88 -32.82
CA GLY A 5 44.70 16.16 -32.24
C GLY A 5 43.36 16.80 -32.61
N LEU A 6 42.41 15.96 -33.01
CA LEU A 6 40.99 16.30 -33.07
C LEU A 6 40.36 15.73 -31.78
N LEU A 7 40.09 16.60 -30.81
CA LEU A 7 39.13 16.32 -29.76
C LEU A 7 37.74 16.50 -30.40
N GLU A 8 37.00 15.41 -30.56
CA GLU A 8 35.58 15.47 -30.91
C GLU A 8 34.82 16.00 -29.68
N ASP A 9 34.13 17.12 -29.84
CA ASP A 9 33.22 17.65 -28.82
C ASP A 9 32.06 16.66 -28.58
N PRO A 10 31.66 16.41 -27.32
CA PRO A 10 30.53 15.55 -27.03
C PRO A 10 29.22 16.16 -27.53
N PRO A 11 28.22 15.35 -27.96
CA PRO A 11 26.98 15.85 -28.50
C PRO A 11 26.25 16.70 -27.46
N SER A 12 25.89 17.91 -27.85
CA SER A 12 25.09 18.83 -27.04
C SER A 12 23.75 18.18 -26.69
N ILE A 13 23.63 17.69 -25.45
CA ILE A 13 22.36 17.28 -24.86
C ILE A 13 21.46 18.52 -24.89
N GLN A 14 20.49 18.52 -25.80
CA GLN A 14 19.46 19.54 -25.89
C GLN A 14 18.80 19.63 -24.52
N ARG A 15 19.04 20.73 -23.82
CA ARG A 15 18.47 21.01 -22.50
C ARG A 15 16.97 21.21 -22.69
N LEU A 16 16.20 20.12 -22.65
CA LEU A 16 14.74 20.16 -22.59
C LEU A 16 14.36 21.08 -21.42
N ASP A 17 13.56 22.10 -21.72
CA ASP A 17 13.04 23.04 -20.74
C ASP A 17 12.35 22.22 -19.62
N PRO A 18 12.79 22.31 -18.35
CA PRO A 18 12.20 21.53 -17.25
C PRO A 18 10.68 21.77 -17.08
N LEU A 19 10.14 22.82 -17.70
CA LEU A 19 8.72 23.13 -17.72
C LEU A 19 7.92 22.50 -18.87
N GLU A 20 8.55 21.92 -19.91
CA GLU A 20 7.83 21.32 -21.06
C GLU A 20 6.92 20.15 -20.64
N ASP A 21 7.35 19.34 -19.67
CA ASP A 21 6.56 18.25 -19.10
C ASP A 21 5.30 18.74 -18.36
N PHE A 22 5.26 20.01 -17.92
CA PHE A 22 4.05 20.63 -17.34
C PHE A 22 3.16 21.29 -18.38
N LYS A 23 3.67 21.58 -19.57
CA LYS A 23 2.87 22.12 -20.68
C LYS A 23 2.14 21.04 -21.46
N LYS A 24 2.60 19.79 -21.38
CA LYS A 24 1.92 18.63 -21.97
C LYS A 24 0.95 17.99 -20.99
N LEU A 25 -0.23 18.60 -20.88
CA LEU A 25 -1.41 17.89 -20.35
C LEU A 25 -1.72 16.72 -21.28
N ASN A 26 -1.57 15.50 -20.77
CA ASN A 26 -2.00 14.31 -21.49
C ASN A 26 -3.53 14.29 -21.46
N ASN A 27 -4.18 14.44 -22.62
CA ASN A 27 -5.64 14.41 -22.74
C ASN A 27 -6.27 13.07 -22.31
N ASN A 28 -5.44 12.02 -22.08
CA ASN A 28 -5.87 10.73 -21.56
C ASN A 28 -5.55 10.53 -20.07
N ASP A 29 -5.06 11.55 -19.35
CA ASP A 29 -4.81 11.49 -17.91
C ASP A 29 -6.14 11.61 -17.15
N ALA A 30 -6.73 10.46 -16.83
CA ALA A 30 -7.98 10.37 -16.08
C ALA A 30 -7.81 10.59 -14.56
N ILE A 31 -6.57 10.69 -14.06
CA ILE A 31 -6.26 10.79 -12.63
C ILE A 31 -6.15 12.26 -12.21
N PHE A 32 -5.68 13.14 -13.10
CA PHE A 32 -5.51 14.57 -12.86
C PHE A 32 -6.24 15.46 -13.86
N GLN A 33 -7.35 15.01 -14.44
CA GLN A 33 -8.27 15.92 -15.10
C GLN A 33 -8.79 16.91 -14.05
N GLU A 34 -8.35 18.16 -14.15
CA GLU A 34 -8.95 19.26 -13.41
C GLU A 34 -10.45 19.24 -13.72
N TYR A 35 -11.28 19.41 -12.69
CA TYR A 35 -12.72 19.35 -12.84
C TYR A 35 -13.15 20.34 -13.92
N ASP A 36 -13.55 19.85 -15.09
CA ASP A 36 -14.18 20.66 -16.12
C ASP A 36 -15.62 20.92 -15.67
N PRO A 37 -15.95 22.14 -15.21
CA PRO A 37 -17.32 22.46 -14.90
C PRO A 37 -18.17 22.34 -16.16
N PRO A 38 -19.45 21.96 -16.04
CA PRO A 38 -20.36 21.97 -17.18
C PRO A 38 -20.33 23.34 -17.86
N SER A 39 -20.19 23.34 -19.19
CA SER A 39 -20.01 24.54 -20.00
C SER A 39 -21.06 25.61 -19.66
N GLY A 40 -20.62 26.75 -19.14
CA GLY A 40 -21.47 27.90 -18.80
C GLY A 40 -21.82 28.08 -17.31
N ASP A 41 -21.19 27.35 -16.38
CA ASP A 41 -21.44 27.47 -14.93
C ASP A 41 -20.17 27.87 -14.16
N ASP A 42 -19.89 29.17 -14.07
CA ASP A 42 -18.81 29.76 -13.24
C ASP A 42 -19.20 29.90 -11.77
N SER A 43 -20.27 29.23 -11.32
CA SER A 43 -20.71 29.35 -9.94
C SER A 43 -19.79 28.56 -9.01
N LYS A 44 -19.43 29.18 -7.87
CA LYS A 44 -18.62 28.57 -6.79
C LYS A 44 -19.17 27.24 -6.23
N MET A 45 -20.37 26.82 -6.65
CA MET A 45 -21.04 25.59 -6.23
C MET A 45 -21.45 24.64 -7.37
N GLY A 46 -20.90 24.79 -8.59
CA GLY A 46 -21.22 23.93 -9.75
C GLY A 46 -21.09 22.42 -9.49
N TRP A 47 -20.14 22.01 -8.64
CA TRP A 47 -19.95 20.63 -8.18
C TRP A 47 -21.17 20.01 -7.48
N LYS A 48 -22.12 20.82 -6.99
CA LYS A 48 -23.34 20.30 -6.35
C LYS A 48 -24.29 19.62 -7.34
N ARG A 49 -24.21 19.96 -8.64
CA ARG A 49 -25.05 19.41 -9.72
C ARG A 49 -24.59 18.04 -10.23
N SER A 50 -23.31 17.71 -10.06
CA SER A 50 -22.75 16.39 -10.39
C SER A 50 -22.99 15.34 -9.29
N ARG A 51 -23.59 15.72 -8.15
CA ARG A 51 -23.98 14.77 -7.11
C ARG A 51 -25.16 13.91 -7.56
N PRO A 52 -25.14 12.59 -7.34
CA PRO A 52 -26.32 11.77 -7.57
C PRO A 52 -27.48 12.29 -6.70
N THR A 53 -28.64 12.53 -7.32
CA THR A 53 -29.85 13.12 -6.70
C THR A 53 -30.33 12.36 -5.46
N LYS A 54 -29.88 11.12 -5.28
CA LYS A 54 -30.25 10.19 -4.22
C LYS A 54 -29.04 9.66 -3.44
N TRP A 55 -27.99 10.47 -3.27
CA TRP A 55 -26.78 10.11 -2.51
C TRP A 55 -27.08 9.51 -1.11
N TRP A 56 -28.12 10.02 -0.44
CA TRP A 56 -28.59 9.52 0.86
C TRP A 56 -29.06 8.05 0.81
N MET A 57 -29.60 7.57 -0.33
CA MET A 57 -29.99 6.16 -0.45
C MET A 57 -28.80 5.23 -0.60
N SER A 58 -27.71 5.66 -1.27
CA SER A 58 -26.46 4.90 -1.28
C SER A 58 -25.83 4.84 0.11
N LEU A 59 -25.82 5.99 0.81
CA LEU A 59 -25.33 6.05 2.19
C LEU A 59 -26.16 5.14 3.11
N TRP A 60 -27.49 5.18 3.00
CA TRP A 60 -28.40 4.36 3.80
C TRP A 60 -28.27 2.85 3.48
N LYS A 61 -28.05 2.49 2.22
CA LYS A 61 -27.76 1.11 1.82
C LYS A 61 -26.41 0.64 2.35
N ALA A 62 -25.38 1.47 2.27
CA ALA A 62 -24.05 1.18 2.83
C ALA A 62 -24.11 1.01 4.35
N MET A 63 -24.78 1.92 5.06
CA MET A 63 -24.97 1.83 6.51
C MET A 63 -25.74 0.58 6.92
N LYS A 64 -26.84 0.25 6.24
CA LYS A 64 -27.57 -0.99 6.50
C LYS A 64 -26.72 -2.24 6.26
N CYS A 65 -25.93 -2.25 5.19
CA CYS A 65 -25.05 -3.36 4.88
C CYS A 65 -23.98 -3.53 5.97
N VAL A 66 -23.28 -2.44 6.31
CA VAL A 66 -22.22 -2.43 7.34
C VAL A 66 -22.77 -2.78 8.72
N PHE A 67 -23.91 -2.20 9.12
CA PHE A 67 -24.56 -2.49 10.39
C PHE A 67 -25.04 -3.95 10.49
N CYS A 68 -25.62 -4.50 9.42
CA CYS A 68 -26.01 -5.90 9.38
C CYS A 68 -24.79 -6.84 9.43
N ILE A 69 -23.71 -6.52 8.72
CA ILE A 69 -22.47 -7.32 8.73
C ILE A 69 -21.82 -7.26 10.13
N GLN A 70 -21.76 -6.10 10.77
CA GLN A 70 -21.14 -5.95 12.09
C GLN A 70 -21.94 -6.62 13.20
N ILE A 71 -23.27 -6.47 13.22
CA ILE A 71 -24.11 -7.12 14.23
C ILE A 71 -24.15 -8.63 14.01
N LEU A 72 -24.42 -9.11 12.78
CA LEU A 72 -24.52 -10.55 12.52
C LEU A 72 -23.15 -11.24 12.60
N GLY A 73 -22.09 -10.57 12.12
CA GLY A 73 -20.72 -11.06 12.21
C GLY A 73 -20.23 -11.10 13.66
N GLY A 74 -20.36 -9.99 14.40
CA GLY A 74 -19.94 -9.91 15.81
C GLY A 74 -20.69 -10.90 16.70
N PHE A 75 -22.01 -11.06 16.51
CA PHE A 75 -22.82 -12.01 17.29
C PHE A 75 -22.51 -13.47 16.93
N ALA A 76 -22.17 -13.76 15.67
CA ALA A 76 -21.80 -15.10 15.24
C ALA A 76 -20.40 -15.52 15.69
N ILE A 77 -19.43 -14.59 15.75
CA ILE A 77 -18.07 -14.84 16.24
C ILE A 77 -18.08 -15.25 17.73
N GLY A 78 -19.04 -14.75 18.51
CA GLY A 78 -19.19 -15.09 19.93
C GLY A 78 -19.84 -16.46 20.21
N MET A 79 -20.42 -17.13 19.20
CA MET A 79 -21.09 -18.42 19.37
C MET A 79 -20.22 -19.59 18.91
N ASN A 80 -20.32 -20.72 19.61
CA ASN A 80 -19.63 -21.94 19.20
C ASN A 80 -20.15 -22.38 17.81
N TRP A 81 -19.26 -22.58 16.83
CA TRP A 81 -19.63 -22.80 15.42
C TRP A 81 -20.72 -23.88 15.24
N THR A 82 -20.61 -24.98 15.97
CA THR A 82 -21.53 -26.13 15.92
C THR A 82 -22.93 -25.82 16.47
N SER A 83 -23.10 -24.72 17.20
CA SER A 83 -24.39 -24.26 17.72
C SER A 83 -25.15 -23.35 16.75
N LEU A 84 -24.52 -22.90 15.67
CA LEU A 84 -25.12 -22.00 14.69
C LEU A 84 -26.06 -22.76 13.73
N PRO A 85 -27.22 -22.20 13.39
CA PRO A 85 -28.06 -22.70 12.30
C PRO A 85 -27.28 -22.76 10.98
N GLY A 86 -27.47 -23.83 10.19
CA GLY A 86 -26.73 -24.04 8.94
C GLY A 86 -26.87 -22.89 7.91
N LYS A 87 -28.01 -22.19 7.90
CA LYS A 87 -28.18 -20.97 7.07
C LYS A 87 -27.25 -19.83 7.49
N ILE A 88 -27.03 -19.66 8.80
CA ILE A 88 -26.12 -18.63 9.34
C ILE A 88 -24.68 -19.02 9.07
N GLN A 89 -24.30 -20.29 9.28
CA GLN A 89 -22.98 -20.80 8.91
C GLN A 89 -22.67 -20.54 7.44
N ALA A 90 -23.61 -20.83 6.52
CA ALA A 90 -23.41 -20.59 5.09
C ALA A 90 -23.21 -19.11 4.75
N ILE A 91 -23.94 -18.20 5.42
CA ILE A 91 -23.76 -16.76 5.24
C ILE A 91 -22.36 -16.33 5.69
N ILE A 92 -21.88 -16.81 6.85
CA ILE A 92 -20.54 -16.51 7.36
C ILE A 92 -19.47 -17.01 6.40
N VAL A 93 -19.55 -18.28 5.99
CA VAL A 93 -18.56 -18.84 5.05
C VAL A 93 -18.55 -18.07 3.74
N THR A 94 -19.73 -17.71 3.22
CA THR A 94 -19.83 -16.90 1.99
C THR A 94 -19.21 -15.52 2.19
N SER A 95 -19.46 -14.87 3.32
CA SER A 95 -18.87 -13.56 3.64
C SER A 95 -17.35 -13.63 3.73
N GLU A 96 -16.81 -14.58 4.49
CA GLU A 96 -15.36 -14.77 4.60
C GLU A 96 -14.71 -15.19 3.28
N SER A 97 -15.46 -15.90 2.43
CA SER A 97 -15.01 -16.26 1.09
C SER A 97 -14.90 -15.03 0.18
N VAL A 98 -15.88 -14.13 0.22
CA VAL A 98 -15.82 -12.85 -0.51
C VAL A 98 -14.67 -11.99 -0.01
N GLU A 99 -14.44 -11.95 1.29
CA GLU A 99 -13.26 -11.28 1.87
C GLU A 99 -11.96 -11.92 1.36
N GLY A 100 -11.85 -13.25 1.43
CA GLY A 100 -10.71 -14.01 0.91
C GLY A 100 -10.44 -13.74 -0.57
N PHE A 101 -11.49 -13.62 -1.39
CA PHE A 101 -11.37 -13.22 -2.80
C PHE A 101 -10.68 -11.86 -2.95
N VAL A 102 -11.15 -10.85 -2.22
CA VAL A 102 -10.61 -9.48 -2.29
C VAL A 102 -9.17 -9.46 -1.80
N VAL A 103 -8.89 -10.13 -0.68
CA VAL A 103 -7.54 -10.24 -0.12
C VAL A 103 -6.60 -10.91 -1.12
N GLN A 104 -6.99 -12.05 -1.69
CA GLN A 104 -6.16 -12.78 -2.63
C GLN A 104 -5.90 -12.00 -3.92
N MET A 105 -6.89 -11.25 -4.42
CA MET A 105 -6.78 -10.39 -5.60
C MET A 105 -6.07 -9.05 -5.32
N SER A 106 -5.82 -8.70 -4.05
CA SER A 106 -5.21 -7.41 -3.69
C SER A 106 -3.87 -7.17 -4.39
N SER A 107 -2.99 -8.18 -4.42
CA SER A 107 -1.68 -8.07 -5.07
C SER A 107 -1.78 -7.89 -6.58
N PHE A 108 -2.78 -8.51 -7.22
CA PHE A 108 -3.10 -8.27 -8.62
C PHE A 108 -3.53 -6.82 -8.86
N PHE A 109 -4.47 -6.29 -8.07
CA PHE A 109 -4.95 -4.93 -8.24
C PHE A 109 -3.82 -3.92 -8.08
N LEU A 110 -2.92 -4.14 -7.12
CA LEU A 110 -1.73 -3.29 -6.93
C LEU A 110 -0.82 -3.30 -8.16
N ILE A 111 -0.50 -4.47 -8.69
CA ILE A 111 0.39 -4.58 -9.87
C ILE A 111 -0.29 -3.99 -11.11
N PHE A 112 -1.60 -4.22 -11.27
CA PHE A 112 -2.40 -3.62 -12.34
C PHE A 112 -2.39 -2.09 -12.29
N SER A 113 -2.56 -1.50 -11.10
CA SER A 113 -2.48 -0.04 -10.92
C SER A 113 -1.09 0.54 -11.15
N LEU A 114 -0.03 -0.25 -11.00
CA LEU A 114 1.36 0.23 -11.11
C LEU A 114 1.96 0.12 -12.51
N PHE A 115 1.59 -0.94 -13.23
CA PHE A 115 2.24 -1.32 -14.50
C PHE A 115 1.24 -1.52 -15.64
N GLY A 116 -0.06 -1.39 -15.34
CA GLY A 116 -1.13 -1.51 -16.30
C GLY A 116 -1.38 -2.94 -16.80
N TRP A 117 -2.34 -3.04 -17.71
CA TRP A 117 -2.75 -4.29 -18.35
C TRP A 117 -1.64 -5.05 -19.11
N PRO A 118 -0.70 -4.40 -19.83
CA PRO A 118 0.29 -5.11 -20.64
C PRO A 118 1.19 -6.04 -19.82
N LEU A 119 1.70 -5.59 -18.67
CA LEU A 119 2.57 -6.39 -17.80
C LEU A 119 1.80 -7.55 -17.18
N VAL A 120 0.60 -7.26 -16.67
CA VAL A 120 -0.31 -8.21 -16.04
C VAL A 120 -0.65 -9.37 -16.99
N LYS A 121 -0.95 -9.04 -18.25
CA LYS A 121 -1.25 -10.03 -19.29
C LYS A 121 0.00 -10.84 -19.66
N LYS A 122 1.16 -10.19 -19.81
CA LYS A 122 2.42 -10.86 -20.14
C LYS A 122 2.81 -11.93 -19.11
N LEU A 123 2.64 -11.61 -17.82
CA LEU A 123 3.01 -12.48 -16.71
C LEU A 123 1.87 -13.42 -16.25
N ASN A 124 0.71 -13.40 -16.92
CA ASN A 124 -0.46 -14.20 -16.56
C ASN A 124 -0.89 -14.06 -15.08
N LEU A 125 -0.74 -12.85 -14.52
CA LEU A 125 -1.01 -12.62 -13.09
C LEU A 125 -2.48 -12.84 -12.72
N VAL A 126 -3.41 -12.55 -13.65
CA VAL A 126 -4.84 -12.84 -13.44
C VAL A 126 -5.05 -14.32 -13.13
N SER A 127 -4.51 -15.21 -13.96
CA SER A 127 -4.66 -16.65 -13.80
C SER A 127 -4.03 -17.16 -12.50
N LEU A 128 -2.85 -16.64 -12.13
CA LEU A 128 -2.17 -17.01 -10.89
C LEU A 128 -2.98 -16.61 -9.65
N ASN A 129 -3.53 -15.40 -9.62
CA ASN A 129 -4.34 -14.94 -8.49
C ASN A 129 -5.71 -15.64 -8.43
N LEU A 130 -6.36 -15.88 -9.58
CA LEU A 130 -7.59 -16.67 -9.66
C LEU A 130 -7.37 -18.12 -9.20
N LEU A 131 -6.21 -18.72 -9.47
CA LEU A 131 -5.87 -20.03 -8.94
C LEU A 131 -5.79 -20.02 -7.41
N GLY A 132 -5.14 -18.99 -6.83
CA GLY A 132 -5.11 -18.79 -5.38
C GLY A 132 -6.52 -18.65 -4.79
N VAL A 133 -7.36 -17.82 -5.41
CA VAL A 133 -8.77 -17.63 -5.02
C VAL A 133 -9.53 -18.95 -5.05
N PHE A 134 -9.37 -19.71 -6.13
CA PHE A 134 -10.06 -21.00 -6.28
C PHE A 134 -9.66 -21.98 -5.18
N ILE A 135 -8.37 -22.07 -4.85
CA ILE A 135 -7.89 -22.94 -3.76
C ILE A 135 -8.44 -22.48 -2.40
N ASP A 136 -8.43 -21.17 -2.10
CA ASP A 136 -9.01 -20.62 -0.86
C ASP A 136 -10.49 -20.98 -0.72
N MET A 137 -11.27 -20.77 -1.80
CA MET A 137 -12.70 -21.09 -1.87
C MET A 137 -12.97 -22.58 -1.64
N CYS A 138 -12.23 -23.45 -2.35
CA CYS A 138 -12.35 -24.89 -2.17
C CYS A 138 -12.01 -25.32 -0.75
N TYR A 139 -10.99 -24.73 -0.13
CA TYR A 139 -10.60 -25.02 1.24
C TYR A 139 -11.70 -24.62 2.24
N ARG A 140 -12.25 -23.40 2.13
CA ARG A 140 -13.34 -22.93 3.00
C ARG A 140 -14.60 -23.78 2.86
N LEU A 141 -14.97 -24.11 1.62
CA LEU A 141 -16.12 -24.98 1.33
C LEU A 141 -15.91 -26.37 1.91
N TYR A 142 -14.71 -26.95 1.73
CA TYR A 142 -14.35 -28.24 2.31
C TYR A 142 -14.54 -28.23 3.83
N LEU A 143 -13.99 -27.24 4.53
CA LEU A 143 -14.12 -27.14 5.98
C LEU A 143 -15.57 -26.98 6.44
N GLN A 144 -16.39 -26.24 5.67
CA GLN A 144 -17.82 -26.09 5.94
C GLN A 144 -18.57 -27.43 5.81
N ILE A 145 -18.33 -28.18 4.72
CA ILE A 145 -19.01 -29.46 4.45
C ILE A 145 -18.71 -30.48 5.56
N TYR A 146 -17.48 -30.52 6.05
CA TYR A 146 -17.07 -31.46 7.11
C TYR A 146 -17.35 -30.94 8.53
N GLY A 147 -17.98 -29.77 8.68
CA GLY A 147 -18.35 -29.20 9.99
C GLY A 147 -17.15 -28.83 10.88
N ILE A 148 -15.96 -28.69 10.30
CA ILE A 148 -14.70 -28.34 10.99
C ILE A 148 -14.32 -26.86 10.81
N TYR A 149 -15.18 -26.10 10.15
CA TYR A 149 -15.05 -24.66 9.99
C TYR A 149 -15.05 -23.93 11.35
N GLY A 150 -14.31 -22.83 11.46
CA GLY A 150 -14.20 -22.04 12.70
C GLY A 150 -13.16 -22.52 13.71
N LYS A 151 -12.34 -23.53 13.38
CA LYS A 151 -11.16 -23.88 14.19
C LYS A 151 -10.07 -22.81 14.07
N SER A 152 -9.37 -22.52 15.17
CA SER A 152 -8.31 -21.49 15.21
C SER A 152 -7.17 -21.70 14.20
N TRP A 153 -6.91 -22.94 13.79
CA TRP A 153 -5.85 -23.27 12.83
C TRP A 153 -6.26 -23.10 11.36
N MET A 154 -7.55 -22.93 11.06
CA MET A 154 -8.10 -22.80 9.71
C MET A 154 -7.44 -21.67 8.91
N THR A 155 -7.03 -20.61 9.59
CA THR A 155 -6.45 -19.42 8.95
C THR A 155 -5.00 -19.64 8.52
N PHE A 156 -4.27 -20.60 9.11
CA PHE A 156 -2.84 -20.79 8.79
C PHE A 156 -2.60 -21.22 7.32
N PRO A 157 -3.30 -22.24 6.78
CA PRO A 157 -3.12 -22.63 5.37
C PRO A 157 -3.50 -21.52 4.39
N LEU A 158 -4.56 -20.76 4.69
CA LEU A 158 -5.01 -19.65 3.86
C LEU A 158 -3.99 -18.50 3.85
N ASN A 159 -3.46 -18.13 5.02
CA ASN A 159 -2.41 -17.14 5.13
C ASN A 159 -1.13 -17.57 4.40
N ALA A 160 -0.77 -18.86 4.49
CA ALA A 160 0.37 -19.42 3.74
C ALA A 160 0.15 -19.37 2.22
N LEU A 161 -1.06 -19.72 1.75
CA LEU A 161 -1.43 -19.61 0.35
C LEU A 161 -1.35 -18.16 -0.15
N PHE A 162 -1.90 -17.22 0.61
CA PHE A 162 -1.81 -15.80 0.30
C PHE A 162 -0.35 -15.33 0.20
N LEU A 163 0.48 -15.67 1.20
CA LEU A 163 1.92 -15.38 1.20
C LEU A 163 2.62 -15.92 -0.05
N ILE A 164 2.37 -17.19 -0.42
CA ILE A 164 2.95 -17.81 -1.60
C ILE A 164 2.58 -17.04 -2.87
N ILE A 165 1.31 -16.71 -3.06
CA ILE A 165 0.84 -16.00 -4.26
C ILE A 165 1.42 -14.58 -4.32
N VAL A 166 1.45 -13.85 -3.20
CA VAL A 166 2.06 -12.51 -3.12
C VAL A 166 3.54 -12.57 -3.48
N VAL A 167 4.28 -13.55 -2.94
CA VAL A 167 5.71 -13.72 -3.22
C VAL A 167 5.94 -14.12 -4.68
N MET A 168 5.14 -15.03 -5.23
CA MET A 168 5.22 -15.42 -6.65
C MET A 168 4.95 -14.23 -7.58
N ASN A 169 3.88 -13.47 -7.34
CA ASN A 169 3.60 -12.23 -8.08
C ASN A 169 4.79 -11.25 -8.00
N SER A 170 5.37 -11.11 -6.81
CA SER A 170 6.50 -10.20 -6.59
C SER A 170 7.75 -10.63 -7.34
N ILE A 171 8.08 -11.92 -7.34
CA ILE A 171 9.23 -12.48 -8.06
C ILE A 171 9.04 -12.34 -9.58
N LEU A 172 7.84 -12.64 -10.09
CA LEU A 172 7.54 -12.53 -11.53
C LEU A 172 7.70 -11.09 -12.01
N VAL A 173 7.10 -10.13 -11.30
CA VAL A 173 7.24 -8.71 -11.60
C VAL A 173 8.69 -8.27 -11.45
N GLY A 174 9.34 -8.59 -10.32
CA GLY A 174 10.71 -8.19 -10.01
C GLY A 174 11.74 -8.69 -11.03
N ARG A 175 11.55 -9.89 -11.59
CA ARG A 175 12.37 -10.42 -12.69
C ARG A 175 12.17 -9.63 -13.98
N GLU A 176 10.92 -9.36 -14.34
CA GLU A 176 10.57 -8.66 -15.57
C GLU A 176 11.07 -7.21 -15.58
N ILE A 177 11.01 -6.52 -14.44
CA ILE A 177 11.50 -5.14 -14.31
C ILE A 177 12.97 -5.06 -13.85
N ALA A 178 13.66 -6.21 -13.75
CA ALA A 178 15.03 -6.35 -13.24
C ALA A 178 15.29 -5.63 -11.90
N ASN A 179 14.29 -5.61 -11.00
CA ASN A 179 14.34 -4.87 -9.75
C ASN A 179 14.16 -5.80 -8.54
N THR A 180 15.29 -6.28 -8.00
CA THR A 180 15.33 -7.11 -6.79
C THR A 180 14.87 -6.37 -5.54
N GLN A 181 14.89 -5.03 -5.54
CA GLN A 181 14.44 -4.21 -4.41
C GLN A 181 12.93 -4.32 -4.19
N PHE A 182 12.16 -4.49 -5.27
CA PHE A 182 10.70 -4.69 -5.20
C PHE A 182 10.36 -5.98 -4.42
N VAL A 183 11.03 -7.09 -4.75
CA VAL A 183 10.85 -8.37 -4.07
C VAL A 183 11.24 -8.28 -2.60
N CYS A 184 12.39 -7.65 -2.30
CA CYS A 184 12.88 -7.49 -0.94
C CYS A 184 11.91 -6.65 -0.08
N ALA A 185 11.35 -5.58 -0.65
CA ALA A 185 10.41 -4.72 0.08
C ALA A 185 9.10 -5.44 0.42
N VAL A 186 8.56 -6.23 -0.51
CA VAL A 186 7.34 -7.02 -0.25
C VAL A 186 7.60 -8.08 0.81
N LEU A 187 8.71 -8.83 0.72
CA LEU A 187 9.08 -9.83 1.73
C LEU A 187 9.25 -9.22 3.12
N PHE A 188 9.88 -8.05 3.19
CA PHE A 188 10.05 -7.32 4.45
C PHE A 188 8.71 -6.86 5.03
N ALA A 189 7.81 -6.32 4.19
CA ALA A 189 6.47 -5.93 4.62
C ALA A 189 5.66 -7.13 5.15
N MET A 190 5.76 -8.30 4.50
CA MET A 190 5.11 -9.52 4.98
C MET A 190 5.69 -9.98 6.32
N GLY A 191 7.01 -9.85 6.52
CA GLY A 191 7.66 -10.12 7.79
C GLY A 191 7.14 -9.24 8.93
N LEU A 192 6.83 -7.97 8.66
CA LEU A 192 6.23 -7.08 9.65
C LEU A 192 4.83 -7.53 10.06
N VAL A 193 3.97 -7.84 9.09
CA VAL A 193 2.58 -8.23 9.36
C VAL A 193 2.50 -9.58 10.06
N TYR A 194 3.13 -10.61 9.49
CA TYR A 194 3.00 -11.98 9.99
C TYR A 194 3.98 -12.33 11.12
N GLY A 195 5.01 -11.51 11.35
CA GLY A 195 5.93 -11.66 12.47
C GLY A 195 5.56 -10.79 13.67
N ILE A 196 5.37 -9.49 13.45
CA ILE A 196 5.25 -8.53 14.56
C ILE A 196 3.85 -8.55 15.18
N ILE A 197 2.77 -8.66 14.39
CA ILE A 197 1.40 -8.68 14.95
C ILE A 197 1.19 -9.88 15.88
N PRO A 198 1.56 -11.12 15.51
CA PRO A 198 1.44 -12.26 16.43
C PRO A 198 2.35 -12.15 17.66
N LEU A 199 3.54 -11.53 17.51
CA LEU A 199 4.43 -11.27 18.64
C LEU A 199 3.80 -10.27 19.61
N TYR A 200 3.21 -9.19 19.10
CA TYR A 200 2.53 -8.15 19.88
C TYR A 200 1.42 -8.76 20.77
N GLY A 201 0.58 -9.64 20.22
CA GLY A 201 -0.51 -10.27 20.97
C GLY A 201 -0.08 -11.21 22.10
N ARG A 202 1.19 -11.62 22.16
CA ARG A 202 1.72 -12.54 23.19
C ARG A 202 2.42 -11.83 24.35
N LEU A 203 2.56 -10.51 24.27
CA LEU A 203 3.42 -9.74 25.16
C LEU A 203 2.63 -8.95 26.19
N ASN A 204 3.30 -8.62 27.31
CA ASN A 204 2.75 -7.74 28.32
C ASN A 204 2.59 -6.31 27.78
N GLU A 205 1.73 -5.51 28.41
CA GLU A 205 1.38 -4.17 27.94
C GLU A 205 2.58 -3.24 27.71
N THR A 206 3.58 -3.26 28.60
CA THR A 206 4.81 -2.46 28.43
C THR A 206 5.57 -2.84 27.17
N TYR A 207 5.71 -4.14 26.89
CA TYR A 207 6.39 -4.62 25.69
C TYR A 207 5.56 -4.39 24.42
N ARG A 208 4.21 -4.45 24.53
CA ARG A 208 3.30 -4.04 23.47
C ARG A 208 3.51 -2.57 23.11
N ALA A 209 3.57 -1.66 24.08
CA ALA A 209 3.86 -0.25 23.83
C ALA A 209 5.24 -0.03 23.17
N VAL A 210 6.26 -0.78 23.58
CA VAL A 210 7.59 -0.75 22.94
C VAL A 210 7.50 -1.17 21.48
N ILE A 211 6.83 -2.29 21.17
CA ILE A 211 6.65 -2.74 19.78
C ILE A 211 5.87 -1.73 18.96
N ALA A 212 4.78 -1.18 19.51
CA ALA A 212 3.98 -0.18 18.81
C ALA A 212 4.77 1.11 18.52
N THR A 213 5.81 1.41 19.31
CA THR A 213 6.76 2.51 19.04
C THR A 213 7.75 2.15 17.93
N ILE A 214 8.24 0.91 17.90
CA ILE A 214 9.29 0.45 16.97
C ILE A 214 8.71 0.15 15.57
N VAL A 215 7.49 -0.36 15.47
CA VAL A 215 6.86 -0.77 14.20
C VAL A 215 6.84 0.35 13.15
N PRO A 216 6.41 1.59 13.46
CA PRO A 216 6.47 2.70 12.51
C PRO A 216 7.89 2.98 12.02
N LEU A 217 8.88 2.94 12.91
CA LEU A 217 10.29 3.18 12.56
C LEU A 217 10.83 2.11 11.60
N VAL A 218 10.49 0.86 11.85
CA VAL A 218 10.90 -0.26 10.98
C VAL A 218 10.18 -0.19 9.62
N ALA A 219 8.92 0.25 9.59
CA ALA A 219 8.14 0.42 8.37
C ALA A 219 8.66 1.53 7.44
N VAL A 220 9.50 2.46 7.95
CA VAL A 220 10.19 3.46 7.12
C VAL A 220 11.15 2.77 6.13
N ILE A 221 11.81 1.69 6.51
CA ILE A 221 12.82 1.00 5.67
C ILE A 221 12.23 0.50 4.33
N PRO A 222 11.16 -0.32 4.30
CA PRO A 222 10.58 -0.80 3.05
C PRO A 222 9.99 0.36 2.23
N LYS A 223 9.42 1.38 2.88
CA LYS A 223 8.93 2.61 2.23
C LYS A 223 10.03 3.31 1.45
N LEU A 224 11.25 3.42 2.01
CA LEU A 224 12.38 4.03 1.31
C LEU A 224 12.90 3.18 0.16
N ILE A 225 13.03 1.86 0.37
CA ILE A 225 13.49 0.93 -0.67
C ILE A 225 12.54 1.01 -1.88
N VAL A 226 11.23 0.97 -1.62
CA VAL A 226 10.20 1.10 -2.66
C VAL A 226 10.24 2.46 -3.34
N ARG A 227 10.39 3.55 -2.60
CA ARG A 227 10.46 4.89 -3.19
C ARG A 227 11.66 5.04 -4.13
N LEU A 228 12.83 4.54 -3.72
CA LEU A 228 14.02 4.55 -4.58
C LEU A 228 13.82 3.66 -5.81
N ALA A 229 13.19 2.50 -5.64
CA ALA A 229 12.82 1.63 -6.76
C ALA A 229 11.86 2.33 -7.73
N ALA A 230 10.83 3.00 -7.22
CA ALA A 230 9.85 3.76 -7.99
C ALA A 230 10.48 4.92 -8.77
N GLN A 231 11.44 5.63 -8.17
CA GLN A 231 12.21 6.69 -8.83
C GLN A 231 13.11 6.19 -9.97
N ARG A 232 13.45 4.89 -9.99
CA ARG A 232 14.28 4.27 -11.04
C ARG A 232 13.49 3.70 -12.20
N ILE A 233 12.17 3.56 -12.06
CA ILE A 233 11.31 3.01 -13.11
C ILE A 233 10.93 4.16 -14.04
N ASP A 234 11.70 4.33 -15.12
CA ASP A 234 11.50 5.42 -16.09
C ASP A 234 10.19 5.27 -16.90
N PHE A 235 9.73 4.03 -17.09
CA PHE A 235 8.56 3.70 -17.92
C PHE A 235 7.20 3.79 -17.20
N ALA A 236 7.17 3.84 -15.87
CA ALA A 236 5.94 4.02 -15.10
C ALA A 236 5.69 5.52 -14.87
N HIS A 237 4.45 5.98 -14.96
CA HIS A 237 4.16 7.38 -14.70
C HIS A 237 4.41 7.71 -13.21
N PRO A 238 4.93 8.90 -12.86
CA PRO A 238 5.14 9.30 -11.45
C PRO A 238 3.87 9.18 -10.60
N GLY A 239 2.73 9.52 -11.23
CA GLY A 239 1.39 9.37 -10.68
C GLY A 239 0.90 7.92 -10.50
N GLU A 240 1.60 6.91 -11.00
CA GLU A 240 1.32 5.49 -10.71
C GLU A 240 2.32 4.95 -9.69
N SER A 241 3.58 5.36 -9.81
CA SER A 241 4.69 4.90 -8.95
C SER A 241 4.50 5.22 -7.45
N HIS A 242 3.72 6.25 -7.11
CA HIS A 242 3.40 6.57 -5.72
C HIS A 242 2.47 5.54 -5.08
N VAL A 243 1.63 4.83 -5.86
CA VAL A 243 0.59 3.93 -5.36
C VAL A 243 1.19 2.82 -4.50
N LEU A 244 2.33 2.27 -4.93
CA LEU A 244 3.03 1.21 -4.19
C LEU A 244 3.52 1.69 -2.83
N THR A 245 4.13 2.88 -2.81
CA THR A 245 4.66 3.48 -1.58
C THR A 245 3.52 3.88 -0.65
N SER A 246 2.42 4.36 -1.21
CA SER A 246 1.21 4.75 -0.49
C SER A 246 0.49 3.60 0.17
N VAL A 247 0.35 2.47 -0.53
CA VAL A 247 -0.30 1.27 0.01
C VAL A 247 0.52 0.69 1.16
N LEU A 248 1.84 0.61 1.01
CA LEU A 248 2.74 0.17 2.09
C LEU A 248 2.66 1.10 3.31
N TYR A 249 2.66 2.42 3.08
CA TYR A 249 2.53 3.41 4.15
C TYR A 249 1.17 3.31 4.85
N SER A 250 0.08 3.31 4.09
CA SER A 250 -1.28 3.25 4.62
C SER A 250 -1.51 1.96 5.40
N GLY A 251 -1.01 0.82 4.90
CA GLY A 251 -1.04 -0.46 5.61
C GLY A 251 -0.28 -0.42 6.94
N ALA A 252 0.96 0.09 6.93
CA ALA A 252 1.76 0.23 8.15
C ALA A 252 1.10 1.18 9.17
N MET A 253 0.47 2.25 8.69
CA MET A 253 -0.27 3.20 9.52
C MET A 253 -1.52 2.60 10.16
N ILE A 254 -2.30 1.81 9.41
CA ILE A 254 -3.44 1.07 9.97
C ILE A 254 -2.96 0.12 11.08
N VAL A 255 -1.92 -0.67 10.82
CA VAL A 255 -1.36 -1.60 11.82
C VAL A 255 -0.91 -0.85 13.08
N PHE A 256 -0.19 0.26 12.93
CA PHE A 256 0.21 1.10 14.06
C PHE A 256 -0.99 1.62 14.85
N ARG A 257 -2.01 2.16 14.18
CA ARG A 257 -3.19 2.71 14.85
C ARG A 257 -4.02 1.63 15.54
N VAL A 258 -4.13 0.44 14.96
CA VAL A 258 -4.76 -0.72 15.61
C VAL A 258 -3.98 -1.14 16.86
N MET A 259 -2.65 -1.30 16.75
CA MET A 259 -1.80 -1.61 17.92
C MET A 259 -1.93 -0.55 19.01
N GLN A 260 -1.91 0.72 18.63
CA GLN A 260 -2.06 1.84 19.56
C GLN A 260 -3.42 1.82 20.27
N ALA A 261 -4.51 1.59 19.53
CA ALA A 261 -5.86 1.57 20.07
C ALA A 261 -6.14 0.35 20.97
N ASP A 262 -5.37 -0.73 20.79
CA ASP A 262 -5.45 -1.95 21.60
C ASP A 262 -4.71 -1.83 22.96
N LEU A 263 -3.99 -0.74 23.21
CA LEU A 263 -3.38 -0.47 24.52
C LEU A 263 -4.45 -0.10 25.55
N THR A 264 -4.34 -0.64 26.77
CA THR A 264 -5.36 -0.40 27.82
C THR A 264 -5.13 0.92 28.56
N SER A 265 -3.87 1.37 28.64
CA SER A 265 -3.50 2.63 29.28
C SER A 265 -3.67 3.84 28.35
N LEU A 266 -4.57 4.74 28.73
CA LEU A 266 -4.76 6.05 28.07
C LEU A 266 -3.46 6.88 28.05
N ASN A 267 -2.63 6.77 29.08
CA ASN A 267 -1.35 7.49 29.14
C ASN A 267 -0.38 6.98 28.07
N LEU A 268 -0.31 5.65 27.87
CA LEU A 268 0.51 5.07 26.79
C LEU A 268 -0.04 5.47 25.43
N PHE A 269 -1.36 5.47 25.25
CA PHE A 269 -2.01 5.92 24.01
C PHE A 269 -1.64 7.37 23.64
N ILE A 270 -1.74 8.30 24.60
CA ILE A 270 -1.41 9.72 24.41
C ILE A 270 0.09 9.86 24.12
N LEU A 271 0.94 9.19 24.90
CA LEU A 271 2.39 9.23 24.71
C LEU A 271 2.80 8.73 23.32
N LEU A 272 2.24 7.59 22.88
CA LEU A 272 2.51 7.02 21.57
C LEU A 272 2.01 7.94 20.44
N SER A 273 0.89 8.65 20.65
CA SER A 273 0.36 9.61 19.69
C SER A 273 1.31 10.80 19.50
N PHE A 274 1.82 11.34 20.61
CA PHE A 274 2.79 12.43 20.58
C PHE A 274 4.12 12.01 19.96
N MET A 275 4.62 10.83 20.33
CA MET A 275 5.86 10.27 19.77
C MET A 275 5.73 10.02 18.27
N HIS A 276 4.65 9.38 17.82
CA HIS A 276 4.41 9.14 16.41
C HIS A 276 4.27 10.44 15.62
N GLY A 277 3.50 11.41 16.12
CA GLY A 277 3.37 12.73 15.47
C GLY A 277 4.71 13.47 15.36
N SER A 278 5.58 13.33 16.36
CA SER A 278 6.93 13.90 16.34
C SER A 278 7.83 13.20 15.31
N VAL A 279 7.77 11.86 15.25
CA VAL A 279 8.53 11.06 14.26
C VAL A 279 8.06 11.34 12.84
N ASP A 280 6.75 11.45 12.61
CA ASP A 280 6.20 11.80 11.30
C ASP A 280 6.62 13.21 10.85
N LEU A 281 6.53 14.20 11.76
CA LEU A 281 7.04 15.55 11.50
C LEU A 281 8.53 15.51 11.13
N LEU A 282 9.34 14.78 11.89
CA LEU A 282 10.76 14.63 11.61
C LEU A 282 10.99 13.91 10.27
N GLU A 283 10.21 12.89 9.93
CA GLU A 283 10.29 12.19 8.65
C GLU A 283 10.04 13.15 7.48
N ARG A 284 9.06 14.05 7.61
CA ARG A 284 8.73 15.05 6.59
C ARG A 284 9.82 16.11 6.46
N LEU A 285 10.35 16.59 7.58
CA LEU A 285 11.43 17.60 7.59
C LEU A 285 12.76 17.05 7.07
N THR A 286 13.04 15.77 7.31
CA THR A 286 14.31 15.13 6.94
C THR A 286 14.27 14.46 5.56
N ILE A 287 13.24 14.68 4.74
CA ILE A 287 13.08 13.97 3.47
C ILE A 287 14.31 14.12 2.54
N VAL A 288 14.89 15.32 2.50
CA VAL A 288 16.08 15.63 1.70
C VAL A 288 17.34 15.02 2.35
N MET A 289 17.52 15.21 3.66
CA MET A 289 18.67 14.67 4.40
C MET A 289 18.73 13.14 4.31
N ARG A 290 17.58 12.47 4.37
CA ARG A 290 17.46 11.02 4.31
C ARG A 290 17.84 10.46 2.95
N ASP A 291 17.47 11.14 1.87
CA ASP A 291 17.91 10.76 0.52
C ASP A 291 19.42 10.84 0.39
N TYR A 292 20.05 11.88 0.97
CA TYR A 292 21.50 12.00 1.05
C TYR A 292 22.17 10.92 1.92
N LEU A 293 21.58 10.60 3.08
CA LEU A 293 22.11 9.55 3.96
C LEU A 293 22.04 8.18 3.26
N TRP A 294 20.97 7.93 2.51
CA TRP A 294 20.80 6.69 1.77
C TRP A 294 21.70 6.63 0.54
N TYR A 295 21.92 7.76 -0.16
CA TYR A 295 23.01 7.88 -1.14
C TYR A 295 24.35 7.48 -0.53
N PHE A 296 24.67 8.01 0.65
CA PHE A 296 25.93 7.72 1.33
C PHE A 296 26.06 6.24 1.69
N ILE A 297 24.99 5.64 2.23
CA ILE A 297 24.98 4.21 2.59
C ILE A 297 25.06 3.33 1.34
N TYR A 298 24.35 3.67 0.26
CA TYR A 298 24.40 2.92 -0.99
C TYR A 298 25.77 3.03 -1.67
N LYS A 299 26.38 4.22 -1.68
CA LYS A 299 27.76 4.44 -2.15
C LYS A 299 28.78 3.64 -1.35
N LYS A 300 28.56 3.51 -0.04
CA LYS A 300 29.44 2.73 0.84
C LYS A 300 29.24 1.22 0.71
N LEU A 301 27.99 0.78 0.49
CA LEU A 301 27.61 -0.63 0.36
C LEU A 301 27.95 -1.19 -1.02
N LYS A 302 27.81 -0.37 -2.07
CA LYS A 302 28.10 -0.70 -3.47
C LYS A 302 29.31 0.15 -3.89
N ARG A 303 30.51 -0.28 -3.49
CA ARG A 303 31.78 0.23 -4.04
C ARG A 303 31.75 0.01 -5.55
N ASP A 304 31.35 0.99 -6.38
CA ASP A 304 31.72 1.06 -7.80
C ASP A 304 31.24 2.35 -8.49
N THR A 305 32.05 2.77 -9.45
CA THR A 305 32.05 3.99 -10.28
C THR A 305 30.72 4.30 -11.00
N GLU A 306 29.79 3.35 -11.10
CA GLU A 306 28.43 3.57 -11.65
C GLU A 306 27.50 4.34 -10.70
N ALA A 307 27.70 4.25 -9.37
CA ALA A 307 26.84 4.92 -8.40
C ALA A 307 26.89 6.46 -8.51
N GLU A 308 27.97 6.99 -9.07
CA GLU A 308 28.24 8.42 -9.20
C GLU A 308 27.51 9.06 -10.39
N ALA A 309 27.38 8.33 -11.52
CA ALA A 309 26.52 8.72 -12.64
C ALA A 309 25.03 8.42 -12.39
N MET A 310 24.74 7.39 -11.58
CA MET A 310 23.39 6.88 -11.32
C MET A 310 22.62 7.66 -10.22
N LEU A 311 23.32 8.40 -9.35
CA LEU A 311 22.76 9.22 -8.27
C LEU A 311 23.33 10.65 -8.24
N SER A 312 23.44 11.33 -9.39
CA SER A 312 23.74 12.77 -9.35
C SER A 312 22.62 13.50 -8.58
N ALA A 313 22.98 14.45 -7.71
CA ALA A 313 22.03 15.21 -6.90
C ALA A 313 20.96 15.93 -7.78
N ASP A 314 21.30 16.21 -9.03
CA ASP A 314 20.40 16.76 -10.05
C ASP A 314 19.26 15.80 -10.42
N LYS A 315 19.44 14.47 -10.35
CA LYS A 315 18.39 13.47 -10.63
C LYS A 315 17.33 13.40 -9.52
N PHE A 316 17.72 13.66 -8.27
CA PHE A 316 16.83 13.74 -7.10
C PHE A 316 16.04 15.04 -7.01
N ARG A 317 16.40 16.04 -7.80
CA ARG A 317 15.75 17.35 -7.87
C ARG A 317 15.12 17.61 -9.24
N THR A 318 14.71 16.53 -9.92
CA THR A 318 13.92 16.63 -11.14
C THR A 318 12.48 17.03 -10.79
N PRO A 319 11.77 17.77 -11.66
CA PRO A 319 10.35 18.06 -11.44
C PRO A 319 9.50 16.80 -11.23
N ARG A 320 9.86 15.71 -11.92
CA ARG A 320 9.32 14.36 -11.74
C ARG A 320 9.41 13.88 -10.29
N SER A 321 10.59 13.96 -9.69
CA SER A 321 10.81 13.55 -8.30
C SER A 321 10.09 14.46 -7.30
N MET A 322 10.01 15.76 -7.56
CA MET A 322 9.28 16.71 -6.71
C MET A 322 7.77 16.45 -6.72
N ARG A 323 7.19 16.14 -7.90
CA ARG A 323 5.77 15.76 -8.02
C ARG A 323 5.47 14.47 -7.25
N LEU A 324 6.32 13.45 -7.41
CA LEU A 324 6.20 12.20 -6.64
C LEU A 324 6.25 12.45 -5.12
N ILE A 325 7.13 13.34 -4.65
CA ILE A 325 7.21 13.71 -3.23
C ILE A 325 5.93 14.42 -2.77
N ALA A 326 5.39 15.33 -3.57
CA ALA A 326 4.15 16.05 -3.26
C ALA A 326 2.94 15.09 -3.17
N ASP A 327 2.76 14.24 -4.19
CA ASP A 327 1.67 13.25 -4.24
C ASP A 327 1.74 12.29 -3.05
N MET A 328 2.95 11.82 -2.71
CA MET A 328 3.19 11.03 -1.51
C MET A 328 2.85 11.77 -0.23
N SER A 329 3.22 13.04 -0.10
CA SER A 329 2.91 13.84 1.09
C SER A 329 1.41 13.98 1.32
N ILE A 330 0.65 14.22 0.24
CA ILE A 330 -0.81 14.31 0.28
C ILE A 330 -1.41 12.97 0.72
N GLN A 331 -0.98 11.87 0.12
CA GLN A 331 -1.50 10.54 0.47
C GLN A 331 -1.12 10.08 1.86
N MET A 332 0.04 10.49 2.38
CA MET A 332 0.40 10.22 3.77
C MET A 332 -0.56 10.93 4.75
N ILE A 333 -0.89 12.20 4.49
CA ILE A 333 -1.87 12.95 5.30
C ILE A 333 -3.25 12.28 5.25
N LEU A 334 -3.74 11.92 4.06
CA LEU A 334 -5.02 11.22 3.92
C LEU A 334 -4.98 9.84 4.61
N GLY A 335 -3.88 9.10 4.45
CA GLY A 335 -3.68 7.78 5.00
C GLY A 335 -3.71 7.76 6.53
N GLU A 336 -3.16 8.78 7.19
CA GLU A 336 -3.26 8.93 8.66
C GLU A 336 -4.70 9.04 9.14
N SER A 337 -5.50 9.88 8.49
CA SER A 337 -6.91 10.08 8.84
C SER A 337 -7.73 8.81 8.60
N THR A 338 -7.44 8.10 7.50
CA THR A 338 -8.10 6.84 7.14
C THR A 338 -7.70 5.72 8.09
N ALA A 339 -6.43 5.66 8.51
CA ALA A 339 -5.93 4.69 9.48
C ALA A 339 -6.58 4.86 10.85
N LEU A 340 -6.79 6.10 11.30
CA LEU A 340 -7.51 6.38 12.55
C LEU A 340 -8.97 5.88 12.50
N ILE A 341 -9.68 6.19 11.41
CA ILE A 341 -11.07 5.74 11.22
C ILE A 341 -11.13 4.21 11.13
N ALA A 342 -10.21 3.60 10.37
CA ALA A 342 -10.13 2.14 10.22
C ALA A 342 -9.84 1.47 11.57
N ALA A 343 -8.87 1.96 12.34
CA ALA A 343 -8.53 1.42 13.65
C ALA A 343 -9.70 1.51 14.63
N LEU A 344 -10.43 2.63 14.64
CA LEU A 344 -11.66 2.77 15.43
C LEU A 344 -12.67 1.69 15.06
N GLY A 345 -12.87 1.46 13.76
CA GLY A 345 -13.72 0.38 13.24
C GLY A 345 -13.28 -1.00 13.72
N PHE A 346 -11.98 -1.31 13.66
CA PHE A 346 -11.45 -2.58 14.16
C PHE A 346 -11.70 -2.78 15.66
N THR A 347 -11.43 -1.77 16.49
CA THR A 347 -11.63 -1.83 17.95
C THR A 347 -13.08 -1.84 18.40
N GLN A 348 -14.03 -1.50 17.53
CA GLN A 348 -15.46 -1.57 17.84
C GLN A 348 -16.10 -2.91 17.39
N ILE A 349 -15.42 -3.66 16.53
CA ILE A 349 -15.88 -4.96 16.01
C ILE A 349 -15.37 -6.13 16.89
N VAL A 350 -14.19 -5.97 17.49
CA VAL A 350 -13.62 -6.87 18.52
C VAL A 350 -14.16 -6.47 19.89
#